data_AF-A0AA40K439-F1
#
_entry.id   AF-A0AA40K439-F1
#
_cell.length_a   1.000
_cell.length_b   1.000
_cell.length_c   1.000
_cell.angle_alpha   90.00
_cell.angle_beta   90.00
_cell.angle_gamma   90.00
#
_symmetry.space_group_name_H-M   'P 1'
#
loop_
_entity.id
_entity.type
_entity.pdbx_description
1 polymer ?
#
loop_
_entity_poly.entity_id
_entity_poly.type
_entity_poly.pdbx_seq_one_letter_code
_entity_poly.pdbx_strand_id
1 'polypeptide(L)'
;MMFKPSTVLYAVLGLATFGNAAAVPAEGVEASTPNLLEKRVWLSNVDVQQACKDQVNPNASAIRKGNSCSDWKCLYANVEYSVNMAVYCSNRHGVQAYAACGGGTVWDWQCHDRT
;
A
#
# COMPACT_ATOMS: atom_id res chain seq x y z
N MET A 1 28.06 8.25 -20.30
CA MET A 1 28.97 7.87 -19.19
C MET A 1 28.33 6.71 -18.46
N MET A 2 29.05 5.60 -18.33
CA MET A 2 28.55 4.30 -17.87
C MET A 2 29.07 4.08 -16.44
N PHE A 3 28.19 4.11 -15.44
CA PHE A 3 28.55 3.80 -14.06
C PHE A 3 27.99 2.43 -13.70
N LYS A 4 28.88 1.45 -13.59
CA LYS A 4 28.63 0.10 -13.07
C LYS A 4 28.81 0.09 -11.54
N PRO A 5 28.13 -0.82 -10.83
CA PRO A 5 27.94 -0.76 -9.38
C PRO A 5 29.17 -1.24 -8.61
N SER A 6 29.52 -0.54 -7.52
CA SER A 6 30.50 -0.99 -6.53
C SER A 6 29.79 -1.65 -5.36
N THR A 7 29.89 -2.98 -5.31
CA THR A 7 29.48 -3.82 -4.19
C THR A 7 30.38 -3.55 -2.98
N VAL A 8 29.83 -2.99 -1.90
CA VAL A 8 30.56 -2.86 -0.64
C VAL A 8 30.17 -4.02 0.28
N LEU A 9 31.07 -5.00 0.36
CA LEU A 9 31.08 -6.07 1.35
C LEU A 9 31.43 -5.48 2.72
N TYR A 10 30.49 -5.52 3.66
CA TYR A 10 30.79 -5.39 5.08
C TYR A 10 30.70 -6.78 5.73
N ALA A 11 31.86 -7.43 5.85
CA ALA A 11 32.04 -8.59 6.70
C ALA A 11 32.23 -8.10 8.14
N VAL A 12 31.22 -8.26 8.99
CA VAL A 12 31.40 -8.11 10.44
C VAL A 12 31.69 -9.51 11.00
N LEU A 13 32.98 -9.79 11.18
CA LEU A 13 33.43 -10.89 12.04
C LEU A 13 33.16 -10.51 13.50
N GLY A 14 32.12 -11.09 14.09
CA GLY A 14 31.91 -11.13 15.54
C GLY A 14 32.13 -12.54 16.05
N LEU A 15 33.30 -12.80 16.64
CA LEU A 15 33.70 -14.07 17.23
C LEU A 15 33.53 -13.96 18.76
N ALA A 16 32.60 -14.72 19.36
CA ALA A 16 32.57 -15.01 20.81
C ALA A 16 31.70 -16.24 21.14
N THR A 17 32.29 -17.41 20.92
CA THR A 17 32.32 -18.62 21.76
C THR A 17 31.27 -18.90 22.87
N PHE A 18 30.67 -20.10 22.73
CA PHE A 18 30.18 -21.09 23.70
C PHE A 18 28.92 -20.80 24.55
N GLY A 19 27.81 -21.44 24.14
CA GLY A 19 26.63 -21.67 24.96
C GLY A 19 25.67 -22.68 24.31
N ASN A 20 25.85 -23.96 24.65
CA ASN A 20 24.94 -25.11 24.54
C ASN A 20 24.32 -25.51 23.18
N ALA A 21 24.55 -26.77 22.87
CA ALA A 21 23.99 -27.52 21.77
C ALA A 21 22.46 -27.57 21.78
N ALA A 22 21.86 -27.07 20.70
CA ALA A 22 20.69 -27.66 20.09
C ALA A 22 20.87 -27.54 18.58
N ALA A 23 21.29 -28.64 17.94
CA ALA A 23 21.31 -28.77 16.50
C ALA A 23 19.88 -28.68 15.98
N VAL A 24 19.54 -27.59 15.31
CA VAL A 24 18.33 -27.48 14.49
C VAL A 24 18.82 -27.48 13.03
N PRO A 25 18.37 -28.41 12.19
CA PRO A 25 18.91 -28.58 10.86
C PRO A 25 18.61 -27.37 9.98
N ALA A 26 19.52 -27.11 9.05
CA ALA A 26 19.43 -26.08 8.05
C ALA A 26 18.16 -26.24 7.20
N GLU A 27 17.22 -25.31 7.35
CA GLU A 27 16.16 -25.11 6.37
C GLU A 27 16.70 -24.15 5.30
N GLY A 28 17.32 -24.75 4.28
CA GLY A 28 17.42 -24.15 2.97
C GLY A 28 16.01 -23.91 2.45
N VAL A 29 15.51 -22.70 2.63
CA VAL A 29 14.34 -22.21 1.93
C VAL A 29 14.71 -20.87 1.34
N GLU A 30 15.51 -20.90 0.27
CA GLU A 30 15.30 -19.93 -0.80
C GLU A 30 13.91 -20.24 -1.37
N ALA A 31 12.88 -19.78 -0.67
CA ALA A 31 11.59 -19.52 -1.27
C ALA A 31 11.87 -18.46 -2.32
N SER A 32 12.20 -18.93 -3.52
CA SER A 32 11.87 -18.21 -4.74
C SER A 32 10.35 -18.08 -4.70
N THR A 33 9.85 -17.06 -3.99
CA THR A 33 8.47 -16.65 -4.05
C THR A 33 8.23 -16.45 -5.54
N PRO A 34 7.40 -17.29 -6.19
CA PRO A 34 7.06 -17.02 -7.56
C PRO A 34 6.50 -15.60 -7.53
N ASN A 35 7.08 -14.73 -8.36
CA ASN A 35 6.55 -13.40 -8.63
C ASN A 35 5.26 -13.64 -9.43
N LEU A 36 4.27 -14.21 -8.74
CA LEU A 36 2.88 -14.24 -9.14
C LEU A 36 2.56 -12.77 -9.24
N LEU A 37 2.57 -12.26 -10.48
CA LEU A 37 1.87 -11.05 -10.83
C LEU A 37 0.49 -11.20 -10.19
N GLU A 38 0.29 -10.63 -8.99
CA GLU A 38 -0.98 -10.70 -8.27
C GLU A 38 -2.01 -10.22 -9.29
N LYS A 39 -2.87 -11.14 -9.72
CA LYS A 39 -3.91 -10.85 -10.70
C LYS A 39 -4.71 -9.68 -10.14
N ARG A 40 -4.55 -8.51 -10.76
CA ARG A 40 -5.25 -7.30 -10.38
C ARG A 40 -6.46 -7.18 -11.27
N VAL A 41 -7.63 -7.45 -10.74
CA VAL A 41 -8.89 -7.18 -11.43
C VAL A 41 -9.28 -5.75 -11.12
N TRP A 42 -9.46 -4.91 -12.14
CA TRP A 42 -10.01 -3.56 -11.98
C TRP A 42 -11.52 -3.65 -11.73
N LEU A 43 -12.01 -2.93 -10.73
CA LEU A 43 -13.43 -2.93 -10.35
C LEU A 43 -14.08 -1.58 -10.68
N SER A 44 -13.51 -0.48 -10.21
CA SER A 44 -14.02 0.87 -10.45
C SER A 44 -12.98 1.94 -10.11
N ASN A 45 -13.27 3.19 -10.48
CA ASN A 45 -12.60 4.33 -9.87
C ASN A 45 -13.15 4.60 -8.47
N VAL A 46 -12.37 5.28 -7.63
CA VAL A 46 -12.81 5.78 -6.32
C VAL A 46 -13.41 7.17 -6.50
N ASP A 47 -14.67 7.33 -6.10
CA ASP A 47 -15.26 8.65 -5.92
C ASP A 47 -14.89 9.17 -4.54
N VAL A 48 -13.86 10.03 -4.47
CA VAL A 48 -13.37 10.59 -3.21
C VAL A 48 -14.42 11.47 -2.53
N GLN A 49 -15.25 12.15 -3.31
CA GLN A 49 -16.33 12.99 -2.79
C GLN A 49 -17.39 12.11 -2.12
N GLN A 50 -17.77 11.00 -2.74
CA GLN A 50 -18.67 10.04 -2.12
C GLN A 50 -18.03 9.37 -0.91
N ALA A 51 -16.74 8.99 -0.98
CA ALA A 51 -16.01 8.43 0.15
C ALA A 51 -16.03 9.34 1.39
N CYS A 52 -15.85 10.65 1.20
CA CYS A 52 -15.96 11.62 2.28
C CYS A 52 -17.38 11.71 2.86
N LYS A 53 -18.41 11.61 2.02
CA LYS A 53 -19.80 11.61 2.47
C LYS A 53 -20.14 10.40 3.31
N ASP A 54 -19.65 9.23 2.88
CA ASP A 54 -19.92 7.95 3.54
C ASP A 54 -19.14 7.81 4.86
N GLN A 55 -17.90 8.32 4.92
CA GLN A 55 -17.00 8.11 6.06
C GLN A 55 -17.06 9.20 7.12
N VAL A 56 -17.42 10.43 6.75
CA VAL A 56 -17.37 11.60 7.67
C VAL A 56 -18.77 12.14 7.94
N ASN A 57 -19.44 12.64 6.90
CA ASN A 57 -20.76 13.24 7.00
C ASN A 57 -21.36 13.44 5.61
N PRO A 58 -22.69 13.31 5.40
CA PRO A 58 -23.33 13.56 4.10
C PRO A 58 -23.03 14.94 3.47
N ASN A 59 -22.68 15.95 4.28
CA ASN A 59 -22.31 17.29 3.84
C ASN A 59 -20.78 17.52 3.74
N ALA A 60 -19.96 16.49 3.95
CA ALA A 60 -18.51 16.60 3.81
C ALA A 60 -18.11 16.81 2.34
N SER A 61 -17.05 17.58 2.12
CA SER A 61 -16.47 17.85 0.79
C SER A 61 -15.11 17.20 0.65
N ALA A 62 -14.79 16.66 -0.53
CA ALA A 62 -13.44 16.23 -0.85
C ALA A 62 -12.58 17.44 -1.23
N ILE A 63 -11.44 17.59 -0.56
CA ILE A 63 -10.44 18.60 -0.87
C ILE A 63 -9.09 17.93 -1.12
N ARG A 64 -8.23 18.61 -1.87
CA ARG A 64 -6.88 18.15 -2.17
C ARG A 64 -5.86 19.17 -1.69
N LYS A 65 -4.82 18.73 -0.98
CA LYS A 65 -3.77 19.61 -0.43
C LYS A 65 -2.40 19.45 -1.10
N GLY A 66 -2.35 18.74 -2.22
CA GLY A 66 -1.11 18.44 -2.94
C GLY A 66 -1.35 17.76 -4.28
N ASN A 67 -0.32 17.06 -4.75
CA ASN A 67 -0.24 16.48 -6.09
C ASN A 67 0.02 14.97 -6.08
N SER A 68 -0.15 14.30 -4.94
CA SER A 68 -0.12 12.85 -4.79
C SER A 68 -1.50 12.28 -4.47
N CYS A 69 -1.68 10.99 -4.71
CA CYS A 69 -2.88 10.25 -4.31
C CYS A 69 -3.17 10.36 -2.80
N SER A 70 -2.16 10.54 -1.96
CA SER A 70 -2.31 10.63 -0.51
C SER A 70 -2.77 12.01 -0.03
N ASP A 71 -2.83 13.01 -0.91
CA ASP A 71 -3.15 14.40 -0.54
C ASP A 71 -4.65 14.71 -0.50
N TRP A 72 -5.49 13.68 -0.67
CA TRP A 72 -6.93 13.78 -0.49
C TRP A 72 -7.31 13.87 0.98
N LYS A 73 -8.21 14.79 1.28
CA LYS A 73 -8.80 15.00 2.62
C LYS A 73 -10.29 15.25 2.48
N CYS A 74 -11.01 15.00 3.57
CA CYS A 74 -12.40 15.39 3.71
C CYS A 74 -12.49 16.65 4.56
N LEU A 75 -13.27 17.63 4.13
CA LEU A 75 -13.56 18.85 4.87
C LEU A 75 -15.01 18.79 5.36
N TYR A 76 -15.22 18.91 6.66
CA TYR A 76 -16.54 19.05 7.26
C TYR A 76 -16.47 20.00 8.46
N ALA A 77 -17.37 20.97 8.52
CA ALA A 77 -17.41 22.00 9.58
C ALA A 77 -16.04 22.70 9.81
N ASN A 78 -15.31 22.99 8.73
CA ASN A 78 -13.94 23.56 8.75
C ASN A 78 -12.87 22.66 9.41
N VAL A 79 -13.17 21.39 9.65
CA VAL A 79 -12.22 20.39 10.17
C VAL A 79 -11.84 19.43 9.04
N GLU A 80 -10.54 19.14 8.95
CA GLU A 80 -9.99 18.22 7.97
C GLU A 80 -9.87 16.80 8.55
N TYR A 81 -10.35 15.83 7.78
CA TYR A 81 -10.31 14.41 8.11
C TYR A 81 -9.54 13.66 7.02
N SER A 82 -8.87 12.58 7.42
CA SER A 82 -8.28 11.64 6.46
C SER A 82 -9.39 10.85 5.76
N VAL A 83 -9.24 10.65 4.45
CA VAL A 83 -10.10 9.75 3.68
C VAL A 83 -9.46 8.38 3.58
N ASN A 84 -10.24 7.32 3.79
CA ASN A 84 -9.77 5.95 3.66
C ASN A 84 -10.30 5.34 2.36
N MET A 85 -9.49 5.35 1.31
CA MET A 85 -9.88 4.81 0.00
C MET A 85 -10.11 3.30 0.04
N ALA A 86 -9.36 2.57 0.89
CA ALA A 86 -9.53 1.12 1.04
C ALA A 86 -10.91 0.78 1.61
N VAL A 87 -11.35 1.51 2.65
CA VAL A 87 -12.70 1.34 3.23
C VAL A 87 -13.79 1.64 2.21
N TYR A 88 -13.61 2.65 1.36
CA TYR A 88 -14.55 2.92 0.27
C TYR A 88 -14.66 1.71 -0.69
N CYS A 89 -13.53 1.15 -1.11
CA CYS A 89 -13.53 -0.01 -2.01
C CYS A 89 -14.15 -1.25 -1.36
N SER A 90 -13.82 -1.53 -0.10
CA SER A 90 -14.34 -2.71 0.60
C SER A 90 -15.84 -2.61 0.87
N ASN A 91 -16.35 -1.41 1.17
CA ASN A 91 -17.78 -1.17 1.37
C ASN A 91 -18.57 -1.32 0.05
N ARG A 92 -17.98 -0.91 -1.07
CA ARG A 92 -18.66 -0.92 -2.37
C ARG A 92 -18.63 -2.27 -3.08
N HIS A 93 -17.50 -2.97 -3.01
CA HIS A 93 -17.26 -4.18 -3.80
C HIS A 93 -17.02 -5.44 -2.97
N GLY A 94 -17.01 -5.33 -1.64
CA GLY A 94 -16.80 -6.44 -0.71
C GLY A 94 -15.37 -6.50 -0.14
N VAL A 95 -15.18 -7.34 0.87
CA VAL A 95 -13.99 -7.34 1.74
C VAL A 95 -12.65 -7.65 1.05
N GLN A 96 -12.68 -8.25 -0.14
CA GLN A 96 -11.47 -8.55 -0.92
C GLN A 96 -11.00 -7.34 -1.75
N ALA A 97 -11.88 -6.36 -1.96
CA ALA A 97 -11.56 -5.17 -2.73
C ALA A 97 -10.60 -4.25 -1.94
N TYR A 98 -9.58 -3.77 -2.63
CA TYR A 98 -8.59 -2.84 -2.09
C TYR A 98 -8.44 -1.63 -3.01
N ALA A 99 -7.95 -0.53 -2.44
CA ALA A 99 -7.65 0.67 -3.18
C ALA A 99 -6.19 0.68 -3.65
N ALA A 100 -5.94 1.10 -4.89
CA ALA A 100 -4.61 1.39 -5.39
C ALA A 100 -4.61 2.71 -6.18
N CYS A 101 -3.50 3.43 -6.12
CA CYS A 101 -3.24 4.60 -6.95
C CYS A 101 -2.61 4.12 -8.28
N GLY A 102 -3.34 4.24 -9.39
CA GLY A 102 -3.08 3.46 -10.61
C GLY A 102 -2.45 4.19 -11.81
N GLY A 103 -2.24 5.51 -11.79
CA GLY A 103 -1.98 6.23 -13.06
C GLY A 103 -1.03 7.43 -13.02
N GLY A 104 -0.37 7.71 -11.89
CA GLY A 104 0.59 8.83 -11.79
C GLY A 104 -0.04 10.21 -11.63
N THR A 105 -1.37 10.31 -11.60
CA THR A 105 -2.12 11.51 -11.23
C THR A 105 -2.90 11.31 -9.93
N VAL A 106 -3.24 12.42 -9.28
CA VAL A 106 -3.99 12.43 -8.03
C VAL A 106 -5.41 11.86 -8.12
N TRP A 107 -5.95 11.73 -9.32
CA TRP A 107 -7.32 11.25 -9.55
C TRP A 107 -7.38 9.73 -9.77
N ASP A 108 -6.23 9.06 -9.78
CA ASP A 108 -6.14 7.67 -10.20
C ASP A 108 -6.36 6.66 -9.07
N TRP A 109 -7.14 7.04 -8.04
CA TRP A 109 -7.57 6.05 -7.07
C TRP A 109 -8.57 5.08 -7.72
N GLN A 110 -8.21 3.81 -7.68
CA GLN A 110 -8.95 2.72 -8.29
C GLN A 110 -9.18 1.62 -7.25
N CYS A 111 -10.33 0.98 -7.34
CA CYS A 111 -10.65 -0.24 -6.61
C CYS A 111 -10.26 -1.44 -7.45
N HIS A 112 -9.59 -2.40 -6.81
CA HIS A 112 -9.18 -3.65 -7.41
C HIS A 112 -9.52 -4.84 -6.52
N ASP A 113 -9.54 -6.03 -7.10
CA ASP A 113 -9.58 -7.31 -6.40
C ASP A 113 -8.36 -8.17 -6.80
N ARG A 114 -8.09 -9.20 -6.00
CA ARG A 114 -7.07 -10.23 -6.22
C ARG A 114 -7.62 -11.53 -6.81
N THR A 115 -8.92 -11.58 -7.11
CA THR A 115 -9.63 -12.79 -7.60
C THR A 115 -9.47 -13.05 -9.09
#